data_AF-A0A448MLG7-F1
#
_entry.id   AF-A0A448MLG7-F1
#
_cell.length_a   1.000
_cell.length_b   1.000
_cell.length_c   1.000
_cell.angle_alpha   90.00
_cell.angle_beta   90.00
_cell.angle_gamma   90.00
#
_symmetry.space_group_name_H-M   'P 1'
#
loop_
_entity.id
_entity.type
_entity.pdbx_description
1 polymer ?
#
loop_
_entity_poly.entity_id
_entity_poly.type
_entity_poly.pdbx_seq_one_letter_code
_entity_poly.pdbx_strand_id
1 'polypeptide(L)' 'MIGATNPENAEEGTIRKDFALSQRENSVHGSDSIESANREIAYFFADSEICNY' A
#
# COMPACT_ATOMS: atom_id res chain seq x y z
N MET A 1 -0.13 7.81 6.15
CA MET A 1 0.46 6.51 6.56
C MET A 1 1.54 6.06 5.58
N ILE A 2 1.19 5.59 4.36
CA ILE A 2 2.18 5.03 3.42
C ILE A 2 3.10 6.11 2.81
N GLY A 3 2.53 7.23 2.34
CA GLY A 3 3.28 8.30 1.67
C GLY A 3 3.29 8.17 0.14
N ALA A 4 3.78 9.21 -0.54
CA ALA A 4 3.85 9.28 -2.01
C ALA A 4 4.69 8.13 -2.61
N THR A 5 4.39 7.71 -3.84
CA THR A 5 5.05 6.56 -4.51
C THR A 5 6.57 6.75 -4.69
N ASN A 6 7.03 7.97 -4.95
CA ASN A 6 8.45 8.32 -4.87
C ASN A 6 8.76 8.78 -3.43
N PRO A 7 9.66 8.10 -2.69
CA PRO A 7 9.99 8.48 -1.32
C PRO A 7 10.63 9.87 -1.17
N GLU A 8 11.26 10.40 -2.21
CA GLU A 8 11.77 11.79 -2.20
C GLU A 8 10.64 12.81 -1.99
N ASN A 9 9.45 12.50 -2.51
CA ASN A 9 8.24 13.33 -2.43
C ASN A 9 7.32 12.94 -1.26
N ALA A 10 7.69 11.93 -0.46
CA ALA A 10 6.90 11.50 0.68
C ALA A 10 7.16 12.39 1.91
N GLU A 11 6.10 12.65 2.68
CA GLU A 11 6.18 13.43 3.92
C GLU A 11 6.93 12.67 5.03
N GLU A 12 7.60 13.38 5.92
CA GLU A 12 8.30 12.81 7.08
C GLU A 12 7.35 11.99 7.98
N GLY A 13 7.85 10.85 8.49
CA GLY A 13 7.06 9.93 9.31
C GLY A 13 6.10 9.04 8.51
N THR A 14 6.14 9.08 7.18
CA THR A 14 5.45 8.09 6.34
C THR A 14 6.34 6.89 6.07
N ILE A 15 5.74 5.71 5.89
CA ILE A 15 6.48 4.44 5.69
C ILE A 15 7.49 4.56 4.54
N ARG A 16 7.10 5.18 3.42
CA ARG A 16 7.99 5.34 2.27
C ARG A 16 9.11 6.33 2.54
N LYS A 17 8.86 7.41 3.28
CA LYS A 17 9.92 8.37 3.62
C LYS A 17 11.00 7.74 4.51
N ASP A 18 10.58 6.89 5.43
CA ASP A 18 11.46 6.33 6.44
C ASP A 18 12.20 5.06 5.96
N PHE A 19 11.61 4.28 5.03
CA PHE A 19 12.10 2.93 4.72
C PHE A 19 12.28 2.58 3.24
N ALA A 20 11.87 3.41 2.29
CA ALA A 20 12.03 3.08 0.86
C ALA A 20 13.45 3.36 0.35
N LEU A 21 13.92 2.52 -0.58
CA LEU A 21 15.22 2.69 -1.23
C LEU A 21 15.12 3.51 -2.52
N SER A 22 14.01 3.38 -3.25
CA SER A 22 13.78 4.10 -4.52
C SER A 22 12.29 4.13 -4.85
N GLN A 23 11.91 4.81 -5.94
CA GLN A 23 10.52 4.79 -6.43
C GLN A 23 10.03 3.37 -6.81
N ARG A 24 10.94 2.50 -7.29
CA ARG A 24 10.60 1.12 -7.65
C ARG A 24 10.65 0.18 -6.44
N GLU A 25 11.58 0.42 -5.53
CA GLU A 25 11.75 -0.34 -4.28
C GLU A 25 11.21 0.50 -3.11
N ASN A 26 9.90 0.73 -3.12
CA ASN A 26 9.22 1.65 -2.20
C ASN A 26 8.52 0.98 -1.01
N SER A 27 9.01 -0.20 -0.63
CA SER A 27 8.69 -0.95 0.60
C SER A 27 7.28 -1.50 0.76
N VAL A 28 6.23 -0.80 0.34
CA VAL A 28 4.83 -1.22 0.54
C VAL A 28 3.90 -0.69 -0.56
N HIS A 29 2.85 -1.47 -0.84
CA HIS A 29 1.73 -1.11 -1.70
C HIS A 29 0.45 -0.90 -0.88
N GLY A 30 -0.43 -0.05 -1.37
CA GLY A 30 -1.80 0.10 -0.85
C GLY A 30 -2.70 0.59 -1.98
N SER A 31 -3.93 0.09 -2.01
CA SER A 31 -4.90 0.44 -3.04
C SER A 31 -5.19 1.94 -3.04
N ASP A 32 -5.31 2.53 -4.23
CA ASP A 32 -5.43 3.98 -4.43
C ASP A 32 -6.87 4.51 -4.39
N SER A 33 -7.84 3.60 -4.39
CA SER A 33 -9.27 3.88 -4.48
C SER A 33 -10.08 2.72 -3.92
N ILE A 34 -11.37 2.94 -3.63
CA ILE A 34 -12.28 1.89 -3.17
C ILE A 34 -12.45 0.83 -4.26
N GLU A 35 -12.53 1.27 -5.52
CA GLU A 35 -12.63 0.41 -6.69
C GLU A 35 -11.39 -0.48 -6.84
N SER A 36 -10.18 0.08 -6.68
CA SER A 36 -8.95 -0.70 -6.68
C SER A 36 -8.87 -1.64 -5.48
N ALA A 37 -9.30 -1.21 -4.29
CA ALA A 37 -9.30 -2.04 -3.09
C ALA A 37 -10.19 -3.27 -3.27
N ASN A 38 -11.43 -3.10 -3.74
CA ASN A 38 -12.35 -4.21 -3.98
C ASN A 38 -11.78 -5.22 -4.98
N ARG A 39 -11.15 -4.72 -6.07
CA ARG A 39 -10.50 -5.58 -7.07
C ARG A 39 -9.30 -6.33 -6.50
N GLU A 40 -8.44 -5.63 -5.76
CA GLU A 40 -7.20 -6.20 -5.22
C GLU A 40 -7.49 -7.21 -4.10
N ILE A 41 -8.42 -6.91 -3.19
CA ILE A 41 -8.83 -7.84 -2.12
C ILE A 41 -9.32 -9.16 -2.73
N ALA A 42 -10.23 -9.10 -3.72
CA ALA A 42 -10.76 -10.28 -4.39
C ALA A 42 -9.71 -11.02 -5.25
N TYR A 43 -8.62 -10.34 -5.65
CA TYR A 43 -7.53 -10.96 -6.39
C TYR A 43 -6.56 -11.72 -5.48
N PHE A 44 -6.25 -11.16 -4.30
CA PHE A 44 -5.23 -11.71 -3.39
C PHE A 44 -5.78 -12.70 -2.37
N PHE A 45 -7.06 -12.59 -2.00
CA PHE A 45 -7.66 -13.40 -0.93
C PHE A 45 -8.95 -14.08 -1.41
N ALA A 46 -9.13 -15.33 -1.03
CA ALA A 46 -10.43 -15.99 -1.09
C ALA A 46 -11.33 -15.48 0.04
N ASP A 47 -12.65 -15.49 -0.16
CA ASP A 47 -13.62 -15.05 0.85
C ASP A 47 -13.47 -15.78 2.19
N SER A 48 -13.00 -17.04 2.17
CA SER A 48 -12.75 -17.84 3.37
C SER A 48 -11.52 -17.43 4.18
N GLU A 49 -10.64 -16.60 3.62
CA GLU A 49 -9.44 -16.07 4.30
C GLU A 49 -9.76 -14.76 5.05
N ILE A 50 -10.95 -14.19 4.85
CA ILE A 50 -11.40 -12.97 5.52
C ILE A 50 -12.09 -13.31 6.85
N CYS A 51 -11.43 -13.01 7.95
CA CYS A 51 -11.96 -13.21 9.30
C CYS A 51 -12.80 -12.00 9.75
N ASN A 52 -14.04 -12.25 10.19
CA ASN A 52 -14.87 -11.24 10.84
C ASN A 52 -14.69 -11.31 12.36
N TYR A 53 -14.59 -10.15 13.03
CA TYR A 53 -14.40 -10.02 14.48
C TYR A 53 -15.45 -9.10 15.11
#